data_AF-A0A447Z4K8-F1
#
_entry.id   AF-A0A447Z4K8-F1
#
_cell.length_a   1.000
_cell.length_b   1.000
_cell.length_c   1.000
_cell.angle_alpha   90.00
_cell.angle_beta   90.00
_cell.angle_gamma   90.00
#
_symmetry.space_group_name_H-M   'P 1'
#
loop_
_entity.id
_entity.type
_entity.pdbx_description
1 polymer ?
#
loop_
_entity_poly.entity_id
_entity_poly.type
_entity_poly.pdbx_seq_one_letter_code
_entity_poly.pdbx_strand_id
1 'polypeptide(L)'
;MTKEKYLEMKKQAIVWFTVNIIISLIAITGGILVIISKSRHIPFLLMSLGAISLMNQVLITPAFNAKKATEEQHPEWKELSTKGTKMPVEDFQKGFLISVAALLIVITGFFMFYRPLPKADPTVSNLTPKDVQILQELEEDIDSNISSDSNSLDIDEAKDLAEKAQKENWLKRDE
;
A
#
# COMPACT_ATOMS: atom_id res chain seq x y z
N MET A 1 -3.79 38.99 -15.18
CA MET A 1 -2.71 38.20 -14.56
C MET A 1 -1.40 38.98 -14.72
N THR A 2 -0.55 39.12 -13.68
CA THR A 2 0.75 39.83 -13.81
C THR A 2 1.88 38.84 -14.10
N LYS A 3 2.95 39.30 -14.76
CA LYS A 3 4.14 38.49 -15.07
C LYS A 3 4.79 37.88 -13.82
N GLU A 4 4.85 38.65 -12.73
CA GLU A 4 5.37 38.20 -11.44
C GLU A 4 4.55 37.03 -10.90
N LYS A 5 3.23 37.19 -10.84
CA LYS A 5 2.32 36.15 -10.34
C LYS A 5 2.33 34.89 -11.22
N TYR A 6 2.59 35.03 -12.52
CA TYR A 6 2.81 33.89 -13.41
C TYR A 6 4.08 33.13 -13.05
N LEU A 7 5.19 33.84 -12.80
CA LEU A 7 6.44 33.22 -12.39
C LEU A 7 6.32 32.52 -11.03
N GLU A 8 5.55 33.09 -10.10
CA GLU A 8 5.24 32.47 -8.80
C GLU A 8 4.54 31.12 -8.99
N MET A 9 3.44 31.11 -9.77
CA MET A 9 2.69 29.87 -10.05
C MET A 9 3.54 28.84 -10.80
N LYS A 10 4.37 29.27 -11.75
CA LYS A 10 5.29 28.39 -12.49
C LYS A 10 6.30 27.74 -11.54
N LYS A 11 6.87 28.51 -10.60
CA LYS A 11 7.78 27.99 -9.57
C LYS A 11 7.04 27.02 -8.63
N GLN A 12 5.84 27.38 -8.23
CA GLN A 12 4.98 26.57 -7.35
C GLN A 12 4.67 25.20 -7.95
N ALA A 13 4.24 25.16 -9.21
CA ALA A 13 3.98 23.90 -9.90
C ALA A 13 5.23 23.00 -9.96
N ILE A 14 6.41 23.58 -10.25
CA ILE A 14 7.67 22.83 -10.30
C ILE A 14 8.02 22.25 -8.92
N VAL A 15 7.96 23.06 -7.87
CA VAL A 15 8.30 22.63 -6.50
C VAL A 15 7.37 21.52 -6.05
N TRP A 16 6.05 21.68 -6.18
CA TRP A 16 5.09 20.66 -5.75
C TRP A 16 5.20 19.38 -6.57
N PHE A 17 5.49 19.49 -7.86
CA PHE A 17 5.79 18.34 -8.70
C PHE A 17 7.04 17.59 -8.21
N THR A 18 8.12 18.30 -7.88
CA THR A 18 9.34 17.70 -7.31
C THR A 18 9.06 17.01 -5.98
N VAL A 19 8.33 17.65 -5.07
CA VAL A 19 7.96 17.06 -3.77
C VAL A 19 7.12 15.80 -3.95
N ASN A 20 6.16 15.81 -4.88
CA ASN A 20 5.34 14.64 -5.15
C ASN A 20 6.16 13.47 -5.72
N ILE A 21 7.14 13.74 -6.58
CA ILE A 21 8.09 12.72 -7.04
C ILE A 21 8.86 12.12 -5.86
N ILE A 22 9.38 12.93 -4.95
CA ILE A 22 10.13 12.45 -3.79
C ILE A 22 9.26 11.53 -2.91
N ILE A 23 8.03 11.94 -2.60
CA ILE A 23 7.09 11.12 -1.81
C ILE A 23 6.74 9.84 -2.56
N SER A 24 6.55 9.92 -3.88
CA SER A 24 6.29 8.74 -4.71
C SER A 24 7.45 7.74 -4.69
N LEU A 25 8.70 8.21 -4.73
CA LEU A 25 9.87 7.34 -4.60
C LEU A 25 9.89 6.61 -3.25
N ILE A 26 9.60 7.33 -2.16
CA ILE A 26 9.51 6.73 -0.81
C ILE A 26 8.40 5.67 -0.77
N ALA A 27 7.23 5.98 -1.33
CA ALA A 27 6.11 5.04 -1.40
C ALA A 27 6.44 3.79 -2.22
N ILE A 28 7.16 3.93 -3.35
CA ILE A 28 7.60 2.81 -4.18
C ILE A 28 8.59 1.93 -3.40
N THR A 29 9.60 2.54 -2.77
CA THR A 29 10.57 1.80 -1.93
C THR A 29 9.84 1.05 -0.82
N GLY A 30 8.94 1.71 -0.08
CA GLY A 30 8.11 1.07 0.94
C GLY A 30 7.25 -0.05 0.36
N GLY A 31 6.66 0.16 -0.82
CA GLY A 31 5.80 -0.82 -1.49
C GLY A 31 6.54 -2.10 -1.83
N ILE A 32 7.75 -1.98 -2.38
CA ILE A 32 8.62 -3.13 -2.66
C ILE A 32 8.90 -3.93 -1.38
N LEU A 33 9.24 -3.24 -0.27
CA LEU A 33 9.48 -3.90 1.01
C LEU A 33 8.24 -4.63 1.54
N VAL A 34 7.06 -4.01 1.44
CA VAL A 34 5.80 -4.64 1.89
C VAL A 34 5.44 -5.85 1.02
N ILE A 35 5.68 -5.80 -0.29
CA ILE A 35 5.46 -6.93 -1.20
C ILE A 35 6.37 -8.11 -0.83
N ILE A 36 7.68 -7.86 -0.63
CA ILE A 36 8.65 -8.91 -0.27
C ILE A 36 8.29 -9.56 1.07
N SER A 37 7.75 -8.79 2.01
CA SER A 37 7.33 -9.31 3.32
C SER A 37 6.10 -10.24 3.29
N LYS A 38 5.53 -10.55 2.10
CA LYS A 38 4.22 -11.21 1.91
C LYS A 38 3.08 -10.55 2.70
N SER A 39 3.28 -9.29 3.10
CA SER A 39 2.31 -8.59 3.91
C SER A 39 1.18 -8.01 3.05
N ARG A 40 0.20 -7.39 3.70
CA ARG A 40 -0.95 -6.73 3.07
C ARG A 40 -0.50 -5.50 2.28
N HIS A 41 0.08 -5.73 1.12
CA HIS A 41 0.61 -4.69 0.22
C HIS A 41 -0.50 -3.91 -0.49
N ILE A 42 -1.64 -4.56 -0.80
CA ILE A 42 -2.80 -3.91 -1.46
C ILE A 42 -3.27 -2.65 -0.71
N PRO A 43 -3.58 -2.67 0.61
CA PRO A 43 -4.02 -1.46 1.30
C PRO A 43 -2.92 -0.38 1.38
N PHE A 44 -1.64 -0.76 1.50
CA PHE A 44 -0.53 0.19 1.47
C PHE A 44 -0.42 0.92 0.13
N LEU A 45 -0.56 0.19 -0.98
CA LEU A 45 -0.52 0.76 -2.33
C LEU A 45 -1.72 1.69 -2.57
N LEU A 46 -2.93 1.27 -2.18
CA LEU A 46 -4.13 2.10 -2.29
C LEU A 46 -4.03 3.39 -1.46
N MET A 47 -3.53 3.29 -0.23
CA MET A 47 -3.32 4.44 0.65
C MET A 47 -2.29 5.42 0.05
N SER A 48 -1.16 4.91 -0.45
CA SER A 48 -0.12 5.73 -1.07
C SER A 48 -0.62 6.40 -2.34
N LEU A 49 -1.34 5.66 -3.19
CA LEU A 49 -1.95 6.19 -4.41
C LEU A 49 -3.00 7.27 -4.10
N GLY A 50 -3.79 7.07 -3.04
CA GLY A 50 -4.75 8.06 -2.55
C GLY A 50 -4.05 9.35 -2.11
N ALA A 51 -2.99 9.25 -1.31
CA ALA A 51 -2.23 10.41 -0.84
C ALA A 51 -1.59 11.20 -2.02
N ILE A 52 -0.98 10.50 -2.97
CA ILE A 52 -0.38 11.10 -4.17
C ILE A 52 -1.45 11.77 -5.04
N SER A 53 -2.60 11.12 -5.23
CA SER A 53 -3.71 11.65 -6.04
C SER A 53 -4.31 12.91 -5.43
N LEU A 54 -4.51 12.94 -4.11
CA LEU A 54 -5.00 14.12 -3.40
C LEU A 54 -4.01 15.28 -3.49
N MET A 55 -2.72 15.03 -3.27
CA MET A 55 -1.69 16.06 -3.48
C MET A 55 -1.70 16.60 -4.91
N ASN A 56 -1.83 15.72 -5.90
CA ASN A 56 -1.86 16.12 -7.29
C ASN A 56 -3.05 17.06 -7.58
N GLN A 57 -4.25 16.71 -7.10
CA GLN A 57 -5.45 17.52 -7.28
C GLN A 57 -5.39 18.86 -6.53
N VAL A 58 -4.82 18.91 -5.32
CA VAL A 58 -4.84 20.12 -4.48
C VAL A 58 -3.69 21.08 -4.80
N LEU A 59 -2.50 20.58 -5.16
CA LEU A 59 -1.30 21.41 -5.30
C LEU A 59 -0.83 21.57 -6.74
N ILE A 60 -0.90 20.51 -7.54
CA ILE A 60 -0.28 20.46 -8.87
C ILE A 60 -1.28 20.89 -9.95
N THR A 61 -2.44 20.24 -10.01
CA THR A 61 -3.48 20.52 -11.02
C THR A 61 -3.90 21.99 -11.07
N PRO A 62 -4.25 22.67 -9.95
CA PRO A 62 -4.66 24.08 -10.00
C PRO A 62 -3.52 24.99 -10.47
N ALA A 63 -2.29 24.79 -9.97
CA ALA A 63 -1.13 25.58 -10.37
C ALA A 63 -0.77 25.37 -11.85
N PHE A 64 -0.86 24.12 -12.33
CA PHE A 64 -0.58 23.76 -13.72
C PHE A 64 -1.63 24.30 -14.68
N ASN A 65 -2.92 24.19 -14.33
CA ASN A 65 -4.02 24.71 -15.16
C ASN A 65 -3.99 26.24 -15.22
N ALA A 66 -3.74 26.90 -14.09
CA ALA A 66 -3.59 28.37 -14.05
C ALA A 66 -2.38 28.84 -14.88
N LYS A 67 -1.26 28.12 -14.80
CA LYS A 67 -0.09 28.35 -15.65
C LYS A 67 -0.45 28.18 -17.13
N LYS A 68 -1.09 27.07 -17.50
CA LYS A 68 -1.46 26.76 -18.89
C LYS A 68 -2.41 27.80 -19.49
N ALA A 69 -3.45 28.20 -18.75
CA ALA A 69 -4.39 29.24 -19.18
C ALA A 69 -3.70 30.60 -19.41
N THR A 70 -2.62 30.86 -18.67
CA THR A 70 -1.81 32.07 -18.85
C THR A 70 -0.86 31.94 -20.05
N GLU A 71 -0.26 30.77 -20.27
CA GLU A 71 0.59 30.49 -21.44
C GLU A 71 -0.22 30.53 -22.76
N GLU A 72 -1.51 30.20 -22.74
CA GLU A 72 -2.40 30.33 -23.90
C GLU A 72 -2.66 31.81 -24.28
N GLN A 73 -2.70 32.70 -23.29
CA GLN A 73 -2.89 34.15 -23.49
C GLN A 73 -1.57 34.87 -23.80
N HIS A 74 -0.45 34.34 -23.27
CA HIS A 74 0.89 34.94 -23.35
C HIS A 74 1.93 33.85 -23.67
N PRO A 75 2.03 33.39 -24.94
CA PRO A 75 2.97 32.35 -25.34
C PRO A 75 4.43 32.74 -25.08
N GLU A 76 4.74 34.04 -25.10
CA GLU A 76 6.07 34.60 -24.82
C GLU A 76 6.50 34.42 -23.35
N TRP A 77 5.58 34.12 -22.44
CA TRP A 77 5.90 33.89 -21.02
C TRP A 77 6.42 32.48 -20.73
N LYS A 78 6.28 31.56 -21.68
CA LYS A 78 6.75 30.17 -21.53
C LYS A 78 8.26 30.10 -21.30
N GLU A 79 9.01 30.97 -21.97
CA GLU A 79 10.48 31.04 -21.91
C GLU A 79 11.01 31.77 -20.66
N LEU A 80 10.15 32.48 -19.93
CA LEU A 80 10.59 33.22 -18.75
C LEU A 80 11.11 32.28 -17.66
N SER A 81 12.30 32.58 -17.16
CA SER A 81 12.89 31.84 -16.04
C SER A 81 12.21 32.19 -14.72
N THR A 82 12.04 31.19 -13.86
CA THR A 82 11.58 31.37 -12.47
C THR A 82 12.72 31.68 -11.49
N LYS A 83 13.97 31.84 -12.00
CA LYS A 83 15.13 32.21 -11.17
C LYS A 83 14.90 33.62 -10.58
N GLY A 84 14.89 33.70 -9.26
CA GLY A 84 14.72 34.95 -8.50
C GLY A 84 13.30 35.21 -7.97
N THR A 85 12.29 34.49 -8.45
CA THR A 85 10.91 34.66 -7.96
C THR A 85 10.75 33.99 -6.58
N LYS A 86 10.19 34.72 -5.61
CA LYS A 86 9.84 34.16 -4.29
C LYS A 86 8.49 33.47 -4.36
N MET A 87 8.28 32.43 -3.56
CA MET A 87 6.97 31.79 -3.48
C MET A 87 6.15 32.53 -2.41
N PRO A 88 4.85 32.78 -2.65
CA PRO A 88 3.98 33.33 -1.61
C PRO A 88 4.00 32.43 -0.37
N VAL A 89 4.24 33.04 0.80
CA VAL A 89 4.44 32.33 2.07
C VAL A 89 3.22 31.49 2.44
N GLU A 90 2.02 31.99 2.18
CA GLU A 90 0.79 31.28 2.52
C GLU A 90 0.58 30.01 1.69
N ASP A 91 0.84 30.07 0.37
CA ASP A 91 0.75 28.88 -0.48
C ASP A 91 1.87 27.87 -0.16
N PHE A 92 3.05 28.37 0.19
CA PHE A 92 4.13 27.53 0.70
C PHE A 92 3.71 26.80 1.99
N GLN A 93 3.16 27.51 2.98
CA GLN A 93 2.72 26.92 4.24
C GLN A 93 1.61 25.87 4.04
N LYS A 94 0.61 26.18 3.21
CA LYS A 94 -0.47 25.24 2.88
C LYS A 94 0.07 23.99 2.22
N GLY A 95 0.86 24.15 1.15
CA GLY A 95 1.41 23.00 0.44
C GLY A 95 2.44 22.22 1.26
N PHE A 96 3.19 22.89 2.13
CA PHE A 96 4.08 22.22 3.07
C PHE A 96 3.31 21.35 4.05
N LEU A 97 2.24 21.88 4.66
CA LEU A 97 1.41 21.11 5.59
C LEU A 97 0.76 19.90 4.91
N ILE A 98 0.23 20.09 3.70
CA ILE A 98 -0.36 19.01 2.89
C ILE A 98 0.69 17.94 2.55
N SER A 99 1.90 18.36 2.16
CA SER A 99 3.01 17.45 1.87
C SER A 99 3.46 16.66 3.09
N VAL A 100 3.59 17.31 4.26
CA VAL A 100 3.91 16.65 5.53
C VAL A 100 2.82 15.65 5.91
N ALA A 101 1.55 16.03 5.78
CA ALA A 101 0.43 15.12 6.04
C ALA A 101 0.47 13.90 5.12
N ALA A 102 0.70 14.09 3.81
CA ALA A 102 0.82 12.99 2.85
C ALA A 102 2.01 12.08 3.18
N LEU A 103 3.16 12.64 3.55
CA LEU A 103 4.33 11.87 3.96
C LEU A 103 4.04 11.05 5.23
N LEU A 104 3.38 11.63 6.23
CA LEU A 104 2.98 10.92 7.45
C LEU A 104 2.00 9.78 7.15
N ILE A 105 1.08 9.95 6.21
CA ILE A 105 0.17 8.89 5.75
C ILE A 105 0.97 7.74 5.13
N VAL A 106 1.92 8.03 4.25
CA VAL A 106 2.78 7.01 3.62
C VAL A 106 3.61 6.27 4.67
N ILE A 107 4.24 7.00 5.60
CA ILE A 107 5.06 6.40 6.67
C ILE A 107 4.19 5.55 7.60
N THR A 108 3.08 6.09 8.10
CA THR A 108 2.19 5.38 9.02
C THR A 108 1.58 4.16 8.34
N GLY A 109 1.16 4.29 7.08
CA GLY A 109 0.69 3.18 6.26
C GLY A 109 1.77 2.12 6.12
N PHE A 110 3.02 2.50 5.86
CA PHE A 110 4.12 1.55 5.80
C PHE A 110 4.25 0.78 7.11
N PHE A 111 4.34 1.44 8.27
CA PHE A 111 4.45 0.73 9.56
C PHE A 111 3.23 -0.12 9.91
N MET A 112 2.02 0.30 9.52
CA MET A 112 0.79 -0.43 9.80
C MET A 112 0.66 -1.71 8.95
N PHE A 113 1.15 -1.67 7.71
CA PHE A 113 1.03 -2.79 6.77
C PHE A 113 2.33 -3.56 6.58
N TYR A 114 3.47 -3.05 7.00
CA TYR A 114 4.74 -3.77 7.01
C TYR A 114 4.77 -4.68 8.24
N ARG A 115 4.76 -6.00 8.02
CA ARG A 115 5.16 -6.96 9.05
C ARG A 115 6.59 -7.40 8.72
N PRO A 116 7.57 -7.18 9.62
CA PRO A 116 8.85 -7.84 9.46
C PRO A 116 8.60 -9.35 9.50
N LEU A 117 9.22 -10.08 8.55
CA LEU A 117 9.18 -11.53 8.55
C LEU A 117 9.58 -12.03 9.96
N PRO A 118 8.90 -13.04 10.52
CA PRO A 118 9.41 -13.72 11.70
C PRO A 118 10.87 -14.07 11.40
N LYS A 119 11.80 -13.51 12.18
CA LYS A 119 13.18 -13.98 12.13
C LYS A 119 13.07 -15.47 12.42
N ALA A 120 13.50 -16.30 11.49
CA ALA A 120 13.50 -17.74 11.67
C ALA A 120 14.08 -18.01 13.05
N ASP A 121 13.24 -18.52 13.94
CA ASP A 121 13.67 -19.02 15.22
C ASP A 121 14.82 -19.98 14.90
N PRO A 122 16.04 -19.83 15.46
CA PRO A 122 17.15 -20.75 15.17
C PRO A 122 16.80 -22.23 15.44
N THR A 123 15.66 -22.50 16.06
CA THR A 123 15.07 -23.82 16.25
C THR A 123 14.57 -24.50 14.95
N VAL A 124 14.16 -23.76 13.90
CA VAL A 124 13.68 -24.38 12.64
C VAL A 124 14.79 -24.83 11.67
N SER A 125 16.06 -24.62 12.01
CA SER A 125 17.19 -25.20 11.25
C SER A 125 17.35 -26.71 11.42
N ASN A 126 16.43 -27.38 12.13
CA ASN A 126 16.40 -28.83 12.33
C ASN A 126 15.21 -29.54 11.67
N LEU A 127 14.54 -28.91 10.70
CA LEU A 127 13.53 -29.63 9.90
C LEU A 127 14.24 -30.41 8.79
N THR A 128 14.17 -31.73 8.90
CA THR A 128 14.68 -32.67 7.91
C THR A 128 13.94 -32.48 6.57
N PRO A 129 14.58 -32.74 5.42
CA PRO A 129 13.96 -32.56 4.09
C PRO A 129 12.60 -33.25 3.90
N LYS A 130 12.30 -34.27 4.71
CA LYS A 130 11.02 -34.99 4.73
C LYS A 130 9.87 -34.15 5.28
N ASP A 131 10.13 -33.29 6.26
CA ASP A 131 9.09 -32.47 6.90
C ASP A 131 8.60 -31.38 5.94
N VAL A 132 9.49 -30.86 5.08
CA VAL A 132 9.15 -29.91 4.03
C VAL A 132 8.34 -30.56 2.91
N GLN A 133 8.65 -31.82 2.56
CA GLN A 133 7.86 -32.59 1.58
C GLN A 133 6.44 -32.86 2.09
N ILE A 134 6.28 -33.26 3.35
CA ILE A 134 4.97 -33.55 3.94
C ILE A 134 4.11 -32.28 4.02
N LEU A 135 4.70 -31.13 4.35
CA LEU A 135 3.95 -29.88 4.39
C LEU A 135 3.54 -29.39 3.00
N GLN A 136 4.37 -29.64 2.00
CA GLN A 136 4.09 -29.27 0.61
C GLN A 136 3.04 -30.19 -0.02
N GLU A 137 3.09 -31.50 0.29
CA GLU A 137 2.08 -32.48 -0.10
C GLU A 137 0.72 -32.20 0.58
N LEU A 138 0.74 -31.78 1.85
CA LEU A 138 -0.48 -31.39 2.58
C LEU A 138 -1.11 -30.10 2.02
N GLU A 139 -0.30 -29.12 1.60
CA GLU A 139 -0.79 -27.88 0.97
C GLU A 139 -1.36 -28.15 -0.43
N GLU A 140 -0.74 -29.06 -1.20
CA GLU A 140 -1.22 -29.49 -2.52
C GLU A 140 -2.50 -30.36 -2.45
N ASP A 141 -2.63 -31.21 -1.43
CA ASP A 141 -3.85 -31.98 -1.15
C ASP A 141 -5.03 -31.11 -0.72
N ILE A 142 -4.77 -30.01 -0.01
CA ILE A 142 -5.80 -29.05 0.39
C ILE A 142 -6.28 -28.23 -0.82
N ASP A 143 -5.37 -27.77 -1.67
CA ASP A 143 -5.73 -26.98 -2.85
C ASP A 143 -6.40 -27.84 -3.95
N SER A 144 -6.01 -29.10 -4.11
CA SER A 144 -6.64 -30.02 -5.07
C SER A 144 -8.06 -30.45 -4.66
N ASN A 145 -8.34 -30.56 -3.36
CA ASN A 145 -9.69 -30.84 -2.84
C ASN A 145 -10.67 -29.66 -2.94
N ILE A 146 -10.20 -28.43 -3.17
CA ILE A 146 -11.07 -27.26 -3.32
C ILE A 146 -11.50 -27.05 -4.78
N SER A 147 -10.84 -27.71 -5.75
CA SER A 147 -11.06 -27.48 -7.20
C SER A 147 -11.84 -28.58 -7.95
N SER A 148 -12.52 -29.51 -7.29
CA SER A 148 -13.43 -30.46 -7.97
C SER A 148 -14.80 -30.48 -7.32
N ASP A 149 -15.81 -30.07 -8.08
CA ASP A 149 -17.23 -30.17 -7.76
C ASP A 149 -17.67 -31.60 -7.41
N SER A 150 -18.63 -31.71 -6.47
CA SER A 150 -19.41 -32.88 -6.00
C SER A 150 -18.72 -33.76 -4.91
N ASN A 151 -19.24 -34.00 -3.69
CA ASN A 151 -20.61 -34.02 -3.16
C ASN A 151 -20.64 -33.62 -1.67
N SER A 152 -21.81 -33.19 -1.22
CA SER A 152 -22.20 -32.86 0.14
C SER A 152 -21.47 -33.64 1.24
N LEU A 153 -20.82 -32.91 2.14
CA LEU A 153 -20.40 -33.40 3.44
C LEU A 153 -21.68 -33.80 4.18
N ASP A 154 -21.98 -35.10 4.24
CA ASP A 154 -23.22 -35.60 4.86
C ASP A 154 -23.09 -35.45 6.38
N ILE A 155 -23.55 -34.31 6.88
CA ILE A 155 -23.42 -33.89 8.28
C ILE A 155 -24.01 -34.94 9.24
N ASP A 156 -24.97 -35.73 8.78
CA ASP A 156 -25.57 -36.82 9.55
C ASP A 156 -24.61 -37.99 9.78
N GLU A 157 -23.73 -38.32 8.83
CA GLU A 157 -22.71 -39.36 9.00
C GLU A 157 -21.61 -38.91 9.99
N ALA A 158 -21.18 -37.65 9.88
CA ALA A 158 -20.23 -37.07 10.82
C ALA A 158 -20.78 -37.01 12.26
N LYS A 159 -22.09 -36.78 12.39
CA LYS A 159 -22.77 -36.73 13.69
C LYS A 159 -22.94 -38.13 14.31
N ASP A 160 -23.26 -39.14 13.51
CA ASP A 160 -23.36 -40.53 13.98
C ASP A 160 -21.99 -41.06 14.47
N LEU A 161 -20.91 -40.73 13.76
CA LEU A 161 -19.55 -41.05 14.18
C LEU A 161 -19.15 -40.35 15.49
N ALA A 162 -19.53 -39.09 15.66
CA ALA A 162 -19.28 -38.34 16.90
C ALA A 162 -20.05 -38.91 18.10
N GLU A 163 -21.33 -39.30 17.90
CA GLU A 163 -22.15 -39.91 18.94
C GLU A 163 -21.64 -41.30 19.36
N LYS A 164 -21.17 -42.09 18.38
CA LYS A 164 -20.56 -43.40 18.64
C LYS A 164 -19.25 -43.27 19.42
N ALA A 165 -18.40 -42.31 19.06
CA ALA A 165 -17.16 -42.03 19.79
C ALA A 165 -17.44 -41.57 21.24
N GLN A 166 -18.50 -40.78 21.45
CA GLN A 166 -18.88 -40.33 22.80
C GLN A 166 -19.40 -41.47 23.68
N LYS A 167 -20.15 -42.43 23.11
CA LYS A 167 -20.60 -43.64 23.82
C LYS A 167 -19.45 -44.55 24.22
N GLU A 168 -18.48 -44.79 23.32
CA GLU A 168 -17.31 -45.59 23.64
C GLU A 168 -16.43 -44.95 24.74
N ASN A 169 -16.35 -43.61 24.75
CA ASN A 169 -15.58 -42.88 25.75
C ASN A 169 -16.28 -42.83 27.13
N TRP A 170 -17.61 -42.98 27.16
CA TRP A 170 -18.39 -43.18 28.39
C TRP A 170 -18.18 -44.59 28.96
N LEU A 171 -18.17 -45.62 28.11
CA LEU A 171 -17.97 -47.02 28.49
C LEU A 171 -16.59 -47.32 29.09
N LYS A 172 -15.57 -46.50 28.79
CA LYS A 172 -14.20 -46.63 29.33
C LYS A 172 -13.96 -45.90 30.66
N ARG A 173 -14.96 -45.19 31.20
CA ARG A 173 -14.80 -44.37 32.42
C ARG A 173 -15.25 -45.09 33.70
N ASP A 174 -15.93 -46.22 33.58
CA ASP A 174 -16.51 -46.97 34.71
C ASP A 174 -15.77 -48.28 35.06
N GLU A 175 -14.51 -48.45 34.62
CA GLU A 175 -13.54 -49.44 35.16
C GLU A 175 -12.40 -48.73 35.90
#